data_AF-A0AAV5GG12-F1
#
_entry.id   AF-A0AAV5GG12-F1
#
_cell.length_a   1.000
_cell.length_b   1.000
_cell.length_c   1.000
_cell.angle_alpha   90.00
_cell.angle_beta   90.00
_cell.angle_gamma   90.00
#
_symmetry.space_group_name_H-M   'P 1'
#
loop_
_entity.id
_entity.type
_entity.pdbx_description
1 polymer ?
#
loop_
_entity_poly.entity_id
_entity_poly.type
_entity_poly.pdbx_seq_one_letter_code
_entity_poly.pdbx_strand_id
1 'polypeptide(L)'
;MPPKAAPKKRTAKRKAEDSDDATASPPPAESSGTAAKAESEPAENGETDEEVAKPAKAKKAKKEKEPVRPLDPSLPSNKTVPETVEPFERPPEGTIRISAWNVAGLRACEKKGFSRYVDAEDADILVVTETKTPEISLPALNDRYEFRYWGDHSKKGQAGTAIFSKIKPLNVTRGFQASEEVSAAESEGRMVTLEFENSYLVGTYVPNAGAGLKNLKEKEAWNRAFEKHLRELDAKKPVIWCGDLNVIPTPLDIRNWKTNYNKSPGCTDAEIDGFKAQLNPPEGSSHQRLVDVWRERNPELEGHYTYMSYKFDCRTKGIGWRLDFHVVSERLMSRVKACEIRHAIWGASDHLPLVLDVEGPL
;
A
#
# COMPACT_ATOMS: atom_id res chain seq x y z
N MET A 1 -50.62 -16.74 45.39
CA MET A 1 -49.64 -17.47 44.56
C MET A 1 -48.23 -17.01 44.93
N PRO A 2 -47.31 -17.93 45.26
CA PRO A 2 -45.94 -17.63 45.68
C PRO A 2 -44.99 -17.42 44.47
N PRO A 3 -43.74 -16.93 44.68
CA PRO A 3 -42.83 -16.50 43.62
C PRO A 3 -41.68 -17.48 43.30
N LYS A 4 -40.98 -17.16 42.20
CA LYS A 4 -39.62 -17.54 41.74
C LYS A 4 -39.42 -18.83 40.93
N ALA A 5 -38.88 -18.65 39.72
CA ALA A 5 -37.74 -19.42 39.23
C ALA A 5 -36.86 -18.53 38.33
N ALA A 6 -35.59 -18.33 38.73
CA ALA A 6 -34.57 -17.67 37.93
C ALA A 6 -33.97 -18.65 36.91
N PRO A 7 -33.55 -18.23 35.70
CA PRO A 7 -32.69 -19.05 34.88
C PRO A 7 -31.22 -18.84 35.22
N LYS A 8 -30.50 -19.96 35.16
CA LYS A 8 -29.12 -20.19 35.59
C LYS A 8 -28.11 -19.39 34.76
N LYS A 9 -27.11 -18.82 35.43
CA LYS A 9 -25.83 -18.40 34.82
C LYS A 9 -25.19 -19.61 34.13
N ARG A 10 -25.13 -19.61 32.79
CA ARG A 10 -24.14 -20.41 32.05
C ARG A 10 -22.92 -19.52 31.80
N THR A 11 -21.89 -19.74 32.60
CA THR A 11 -20.52 -19.37 32.26
C THR A 11 -20.09 -20.18 31.04
N ALA A 12 -20.08 -19.57 29.86
CA ALA A 12 -19.36 -20.07 28.71
C ALA A 12 -18.10 -19.24 28.53
N LYS A 13 -16.95 -19.80 28.96
CA LYS A 13 -15.64 -19.39 28.45
C LYS A 13 -15.68 -19.50 26.93
N ARG A 14 -15.80 -18.37 26.22
CA ARG A 14 -15.45 -18.32 24.81
C ARG A 14 -13.95 -18.13 24.75
N LYS A 15 -13.24 -19.18 24.29
CA LYS A 15 -11.93 -19.02 23.66
C LYS A 15 -12.13 -18.00 22.54
N ALA A 16 -11.36 -16.91 22.59
CA ALA A 16 -11.14 -16.09 21.42
C ALA A 16 -10.38 -16.98 20.42
N GLU A 17 -11.07 -17.44 19.39
CA GLU A 17 -10.42 -17.88 18.17
C GLU A 17 -10.04 -16.61 17.43
N ASP A 18 -8.75 -16.28 17.53
CA ASP A 18 -8.10 -15.25 16.76
C ASP A 18 -8.11 -15.71 15.31
N SER A 19 -9.07 -15.22 14.52
CA SER A 19 -9.07 -15.42 13.07
C SER A 19 -8.10 -14.41 12.45
N ASP A 20 -6.81 -14.75 12.50
CA ASP A 20 -5.78 -14.14 11.66
C ASP A 20 -6.08 -14.49 10.20
N ASP A 21 -6.90 -13.67 9.53
CA ASP A 21 -7.02 -13.69 8.07
C ASP A 21 -5.75 -13.07 7.49
N ALA A 22 -4.85 -13.95 7.06
CA ALA A 22 -3.55 -13.62 6.54
C ALA A 22 -3.68 -12.86 5.21
N THR A 23 -3.50 -11.55 5.23
CA THR A 23 -2.95 -10.78 4.11
C THR A 23 -1.47 -11.15 3.93
N ALA A 24 -1.22 -12.40 3.56
CA ALA A 24 0.12 -12.88 3.27
C ALA A 24 0.43 -12.66 1.78
N SER A 25 1.00 -11.50 1.46
CA SER A 25 1.98 -11.47 0.37
C SER A 25 3.07 -12.51 0.71
N PRO A 26 3.43 -13.41 -0.22
CA PRO A 26 4.47 -14.38 0.03
C PRO A 26 5.78 -13.61 0.33
N PRO A 27 6.59 -14.07 1.30
CA PRO A 27 7.85 -13.43 1.56
C PRO A 27 8.78 -13.58 0.35
N PRO A 28 9.70 -12.62 0.14
CA PRO A 28 10.73 -12.77 -0.87
C PRO A 28 11.55 -14.04 -0.57
N ALA A 29 11.60 -14.95 -1.53
CA ALA A 29 12.26 -16.24 -1.38
C ALA A 29 13.78 -16.08 -1.15
N GLU A 30 14.27 -16.55 0.00
CA GLU A 30 15.69 -16.82 0.22
C GLU A 30 16.02 -18.25 -0.22
N SER A 31 17.09 -18.42 -1.02
CA SER A 31 17.51 -19.73 -1.53
C SER A 31 18.43 -20.44 -0.54
N SER A 32 17.89 -21.36 0.25
CA SER A 32 18.67 -22.35 1.01
C SER A 32 18.58 -23.72 0.33
N GLY A 33 19.62 -24.07 -0.43
CA GLY A 33 19.75 -25.42 -1.01
C GLY A 33 20.50 -26.34 -0.05
N THR A 34 19.81 -27.36 0.47
CA THR A 34 20.42 -28.53 1.13
C THR A 34 20.23 -29.74 0.24
N ALA A 35 21.32 -30.25 -0.33
CA ALA A 35 21.35 -31.50 -1.08
C ALA A 35 21.64 -32.67 -0.12
N ALA A 36 20.75 -33.66 -0.09
CA ALA A 36 20.94 -34.91 0.63
C ALA A 36 21.73 -35.91 -0.25
N LYS A 37 22.69 -36.60 0.37
CA LYS A 37 23.48 -37.71 -0.20
C LYS A 37 22.62 -38.98 -0.27
N ALA A 38 22.76 -39.73 -1.35
CA ALA A 38 22.40 -41.15 -1.42
C ALA A 38 23.66 -41.94 -1.81
N GLU A 39 23.89 -43.04 -1.08
CA GLU A 39 25.03 -43.96 -1.18
C GLU A 39 24.80 -45.02 -2.27
N SER A 40 25.89 -45.48 -2.89
CA SER A 40 25.94 -46.73 -3.65
C SER A 40 27.35 -47.30 -3.61
N GLU A 41 27.50 -48.57 -3.21
CA GLU A 41 28.70 -49.40 -3.37
C GLU A 41 28.44 -50.54 -4.41
N PRO A 42 29.40 -51.46 -4.71
CA PRO A 42 30.38 -51.27 -5.79
C PRO A 42 30.44 -52.47 -6.77
N ALA A 43 31.19 -52.35 -7.87
CA ALA A 43 31.66 -53.52 -8.63
C ALA A 43 32.97 -53.22 -9.39
N GLU A 44 33.80 -54.25 -9.48
CA GLU A 44 35.25 -54.28 -9.70
C GLU A 44 35.75 -54.25 -11.17
N ASN A 45 37.01 -53.79 -11.28
CA ASN A 45 38.16 -54.19 -12.13
C ASN A 45 38.21 -53.96 -13.66
N GLY A 46 39.33 -53.36 -14.10
CA GLY A 46 39.91 -53.52 -15.44
C GLY A 46 40.78 -52.36 -15.98
N GLU A 47 42.08 -52.40 -15.65
CA GLU A 47 43.28 -51.99 -16.43
C GLU A 47 43.50 -50.58 -17.08
N THR A 48 44.65 -50.01 -16.68
CA THR A 48 45.71 -49.25 -17.40
C THR A 48 45.48 -47.85 -18.01
N ASP A 49 46.16 -46.90 -17.36
CA ASP A 49 46.84 -45.66 -17.80
C ASP A 49 46.63 -45.12 -19.24
N GLU A 50 46.07 -43.90 -19.34
CA GLU A 50 46.75 -42.75 -19.95
C GLU A 50 46.04 -41.44 -19.52
N GLU A 51 46.80 -40.58 -18.85
CA GLU A 51 46.33 -39.35 -18.20
C GLU A 51 46.29 -38.18 -19.21
N VAL A 52 45.09 -37.82 -19.69
CA VAL A 52 44.87 -36.55 -20.40
C VAL A 52 44.02 -35.63 -19.53
N ALA A 53 44.68 -34.69 -18.86
CA ALA A 53 44.07 -33.69 -18.00
C ALA A 53 43.06 -32.82 -18.78
N LYS A 54 41.76 -32.96 -18.47
CA LYS A 54 40.72 -31.99 -18.86
C LYS A 54 40.74 -30.81 -17.88
N PRO A 55 40.62 -29.56 -18.35
CA PRO A 55 40.69 -28.40 -17.46
C PRO A 55 39.49 -28.38 -16.52
N ALA A 56 39.77 -28.29 -15.22
CA ALA A 56 38.76 -28.13 -14.18
C ALA A 56 37.95 -26.85 -14.44
N LYS A 57 36.61 -27.00 -14.52
CA LYS A 57 35.70 -25.85 -14.53
C LYS A 57 35.89 -25.08 -13.22
N ALA A 58 36.44 -23.89 -13.30
CA ALA A 58 36.52 -22.96 -12.18
C ALA A 58 35.11 -22.75 -11.61
N LYS A 59 34.90 -23.17 -10.36
CA LYS A 59 33.71 -22.77 -9.59
C LYS A 59 33.76 -21.25 -9.48
N LYS A 60 32.85 -20.55 -10.20
CA LYS A 60 32.63 -19.11 -10.02
C LYS A 60 32.42 -18.87 -8.53
N ALA A 61 33.31 -18.10 -7.91
CA ALA A 61 33.11 -17.61 -6.56
C ALA A 61 31.71 -16.96 -6.50
N LYS A 62 30.86 -17.45 -5.61
CA LYS A 62 29.56 -16.86 -5.33
C LYS A 62 29.88 -15.49 -4.73
N LYS A 63 29.81 -14.42 -5.54
CA LYS A 63 29.99 -13.05 -5.08
C LYS A 63 29.02 -12.87 -3.92
N GLU A 64 29.52 -12.78 -2.69
CA GLU A 64 28.68 -12.45 -1.53
C GLU A 64 27.97 -11.16 -1.91
N LYS A 65 26.64 -11.22 -1.99
CA LYS A 65 25.86 -10.01 -2.15
C LYS A 65 26.15 -9.17 -0.92
N GLU A 66 26.57 -7.93 -1.12
CA GLU A 66 26.64 -6.97 -0.03
C GLU A 66 25.32 -7.02 0.75
N PRO A 67 25.37 -7.02 2.10
CA PRO A 67 24.18 -7.09 2.90
C PRO A 67 23.28 -5.91 2.55
N VAL A 68 22.00 -6.20 2.30
CA VAL A 68 20.99 -5.16 2.06
C VAL A 68 20.95 -4.28 3.31
N ARG A 69 21.11 -2.96 3.13
CA ARG A 69 21.06 -1.98 4.23
C ARG A 69 19.80 -1.13 4.11
N PRO A 70 19.17 -0.76 5.24
CA PRO A 70 18.12 0.25 5.24
C PRO A 70 18.68 1.58 4.71
N LEU A 71 17.80 2.40 4.11
CA LEU A 71 18.13 3.76 3.61
C LEU A 71 18.90 4.57 4.65
N ASP A 72 18.44 4.50 5.89
CA ASP A 72 19.03 5.15 7.04
C ASP A 72 18.87 4.21 8.26
N PRO A 73 19.97 3.68 8.81
CA PRO A 73 19.94 2.84 10.01
C PRO A 73 19.40 3.53 11.27
N SER A 74 19.33 4.87 11.29
CA SER A 74 18.77 5.64 12.41
C SER A 74 17.24 5.62 12.44
N LEU A 75 16.61 5.23 11.32
CA LEU A 75 15.16 5.20 11.23
C LEU A 75 14.55 4.18 12.21
N PRO A 76 13.37 4.52 12.76
CA PRO A 76 12.67 3.64 13.69
C PRO A 76 12.37 2.28 13.04
N SER A 77 12.59 1.24 13.85
CA SER A 77 12.21 -0.15 13.59
C SER A 77 11.27 -0.71 14.66
N ASN A 78 10.89 0.12 15.64
CA ASN A 78 9.89 -0.19 16.65
C ASN A 78 8.51 -0.41 16.02
N LYS A 79 7.66 -1.18 16.68
CA LYS A 79 6.31 -1.56 16.19
C LYS A 79 5.21 -0.62 16.72
N THR A 80 5.56 0.65 16.91
CA THR A 80 4.69 1.74 17.38
C THR A 80 5.20 3.06 16.79
N VAL A 81 4.31 4.01 16.51
CA VAL A 81 4.73 5.38 16.14
C VAL A 81 5.57 5.94 17.30
N PRO A 82 6.68 6.65 17.04
CA PRO A 82 7.48 7.30 18.09
C PRO A 82 6.64 8.12 19.08
N GLU A 83 7.07 8.21 20.34
CA GLU A 83 6.37 9.02 21.34
C GLU A 83 6.40 10.51 21.00
N THR A 84 7.56 10.98 20.57
CA THR A 84 7.75 12.30 19.97
C THR A 84 7.77 12.13 18.46
N VAL A 85 6.77 12.70 17.80
CA VAL A 85 6.69 12.74 16.33
C VAL A 85 7.13 14.12 15.88
N GLU A 86 8.23 14.19 15.14
CA GLU A 86 8.64 15.43 14.48
C GLU A 86 7.62 15.78 13.38
N PRO A 87 6.92 16.93 13.50
CA PRO A 87 5.93 17.33 12.51
C PRO A 87 6.61 17.56 11.16
N PHE A 88 5.92 17.28 10.07
CA PHE A 88 6.37 17.77 8.78
C PHE A 88 6.11 19.27 8.73
N GLU A 89 7.10 20.06 8.34
CA GLU A 89 6.99 21.53 8.32
C GLU A 89 5.71 21.95 7.61
N ARG A 90 4.81 22.67 8.30
CA ARG A 90 3.51 23.08 7.77
C ARG A 90 3.74 23.97 6.52
N PRO A 91 2.98 23.77 5.43
CA PRO A 91 3.25 24.55 4.23
C PRO A 91 2.77 25.99 4.42
N PRO A 92 3.20 26.93 3.55
CA PRO A 92 2.77 28.31 3.60
C PRO A 92 1.24 28.45 3.54
N GLU A 93 0.73 29.57 4.07
CA GLU A 93 -0.69 29.91 3.98
C GLU A 93 -1.20 29.81 2.53
N GLY A 94 -2.41 29.28 2.36
CA GLY A 94 -3.00 29.01 1.05
C GLY A 94 -2.53 27.71 0.40
N THR A 95 -1.73 26.88 1.08
CA THR A 95 -1.37 25.52 0.64
C THR A 95 -2.11 24.47 1.46
N ILE A 96 -2.69 23.49 0.76
CA ILE A 96 -3.43 22.38 1.35
C ILE A 96 -2.53 21.17 1.49
N ARG A 97 -2.51 20.58 2.70
CA ARG A 97 -1.83 19.32 2.99
C ARG A 97 -2.80 18.16 2.93
N ILE A 98 -2.45 17.18 2.11
CA ILE A 98 -3.14 15.92 2.00
C ILE A 98 -2.20 14.83 2.50
N SER A 99 -2.67 13.99 3.41
CA SER A 99 -1.95 12.80 3.84
C SER A 99 -2.72 11.55 3.44
N ALA A 100 -1.99 10.51 3.05
CA ALA A 100 -2.55 9.18 2.77
C ALA A 100 -1.80 8.12 3.57
N TRP A 101 -2.53 7.22 4.23
CA TRP A 101 -1.92 6.14 5.01
C TRP A 101 -2.78 4.86 5.00
N ASN A 102 -2.22 3.75 4.50
CA ASN A 102 -2.76 2.43 4.79
C ASN A 102 -2.48 2.08 6.25
N VAL A 103 -3.53 1.92 7.06
CA VAL A 103 -3.40 1.67 8.50
C VAL A 103 -3.49 0.20 8.88
N ALA A 104 -3.68 -0.69 7.89
CA ALA A 104 -3.79 -2.14 8.06
C ALA A 104 -4.77 -2.59 9.18
N GLY A 105 -5.77 -1.76 9.50
CA GLY A 105 -6.71 -1.90 10.60
C GLY A 105 -6.65 -0.73 11.57
N LEU A 106 -7.59 0.21 11.45
CA LEU A 106 -7.56 1.49 12.18
C LEU A 106 -7.56 1.32 13.70
N ARG A 107 -8.32 0.37 14.25
CA ARG A 107 -8.35 0.11 15.70
C ARG A 107 -7.01 -0.40 16.25
N ALA A 108 -6.26 -1.15 15.45
CA ALA A 108 -4.95 -1.66 15.84
C ALA A 108 -3.89 -0.57 15.70
N CYS A 109 -3.95 0.20 14.60
CA CYS A 109 -3.09 1.35 14.36
C CYS A 109 -3.22 2.42 15.47
N GLU A 110 -4.45 2.67 15.94
CA GLU A 110 -4.71 3.61 17.03
C GLU A 110 -3.98 3.27 18.32
N LYS A 111 -4.03 2.00 18.74
CA LYS A 111 -3.31 1.52 19.93
C LYS A 111 -1.79 1.69 19.82
N LYS A 112 -1.28 1.88 18.60
CA LYS A 112 0.15 2.01 18.30
C LYS A 112 0.57 3.44 17.95
N GLY A 113 -0.32 4.43 18.15
CA GLY A 113 0.02 5.85 18.03
C GLY A 113 -0.44 6.53 16.73
N PHE A 114 -1.49 6.02 16.07
CA PHE A 114 -2.12 6.73 14.95
C PHE A 114 -2.51 8.17 15.32
N SER A 115 -3.21 8.38 16.44
CA SER A 115 -3.54 9.74 16.92
C SER A 115 -2.33 10.66 17.05
N ARG A 116 -1.17 10.16 17.52
CA ARG A 116 0.07 10.97 17.60
C ARG A 116 0.53 11.46 16.23
N TYR A 117 0.44 10.61 15.21
CA TYR A 117 0.73 11.01 13.84
C TYR A 117 -0.28 12.06 13.36
N VAL A 118 -1.58 11.83 13.55
CA VAL A 118 -2.63 12.77 13.14
C VAL A 118 -2.43 14.14 13.79
N ASP A 119 -2.08 14.17 15.06
CA ASP A 119 -1.84 15.39 15.82
C ASP A 119 -0.61 16.15 15.33
N ALA A 120 0.48 15.44 15.04
CA ALA A 120 1.73 16.05 14.60
C ALA A 120 1.72 16.50 13.14
N GLU A 121 1.08 15.72 12.26
CA GLU A 121 1.03 16.01 10.83
C GLU A 121 0.03 17.13 10.49
N ASP A 122 -1.06 17.21 11.27
CA ASP A 122 -2.11 18.23 11.16
C ASP A 122 -2.60 18.48 9.72
N ALA A 123 -2.73 17.41 8.93
CA ALA A 123 -3.17 17.50 7.54
C ALA A 123 -4.54 18.16 7.42
N ASP A 124 -4.79 18.83 6.29
CA ASP A 124 -6.11 19.40 5.99
C ASP A 124 -7.08 18.30 5.55
N ILE A 125 -6.53 17.31 4.85
CA ILE A 125 -7.24 16.10 4.46
C ILE A 125 -6.40 14.88 4.75
N LEU A 126 -6.99 13.88 5.39
CA LEU A 126 -6.38 12.60 5.72
C LEU A 126 -7.16 11.47 5.06
N VAL A 127 -6.50 10.74 4.18
CA VAL A 127 -6.98 9.52 3.52
C VAL A 127 -6.44 8.31 4.26
N VAL A 128 -7.33 7.44 4.71
CA VAL A 128 -7.00 6.21 5.44
C VAL A 128 -7.52 5.01 4.67
N THR A 129 -6.65 4.07 4.36
CA THR A 129 -6.99 2.81 3.69
C THR A 129 -6.80 1.60 4.62
N GLU A 130 -7.48 0.50 4.32
CA GLU A 130 -7.62 -0.66 5.19
C GLU A 130 -8.10 -0.32 6.60
N THR A 131 -9.18 0.47 6.73
CA THR A 131 -9.73 0.77 8.06
C THR A 131 -10.18 -0.51 8.79
N LYS A 132 -10.67 -1.53 8.05
CA LYS A 132 -11.17 -2.83 8.55
C LYS A 132 -12.28 -2.72 9.61
N THR A 133 -12.89 -1.54 9.72
CA THR A 133 -13.96 -1.25 10.67
C THR A 133 -14.93 -0.29 10.00
N PRO A 134 -16.25 -0.42 10.24
CA PRO A 134 -17.17 0.69 9.99
C PRO A 134 -16.76 1.91 10.80
N GLU A 135 -17.44 3.03 10.56
CA GLU A 135 -17.22 4.30 11.26
C GLU A 135 -16.99 4.12 12.77
N ILE A 136 -15.93 4.75 13.26
CA ILE A 136 -15.58 4.80 14.67
C ILE A 136 -15.37 6.24 15.12
N SER A 137 -15.65 6.46 16.39
CA SER A 137 -15.34 7.71 17.07
C SER A 137 -13.93 7.64 17.64
N LEU A 138 -13.03 8.51 17.17
CA LEU A 138 -11.70 8.73 17.72
C LEU A 138 -11.54 10.24 17.98
N PRO A 139 -11.17 10.69 19.19
CA PRO A 139 -11.00 12.12 19.48
C PRO A 139 -10.09 12.85 18.50
N ALA A 140 -8.90 12.28 18.19
CA ALA A 140 -7.96 12.88 17.24
C ALA A 140 -8.54 13.11 15.83
N LEU A 141 -9.54 12.32 15.42
CA LEU A 141 -10.24 12.53 14.16
C LEU A 141 -11.44 13.48 14.33
N ASN A 142 -12.22 13.30 15.39
CA ASN A 142 -13.46 14.05 15.60
C ASN A 142 -13.21 15.53 15.88
N ASP A 143 -12.16 15.81 16.65
CA ASP A 143 -11.86 17.16 17.13
C ASP A 143 -11.16 18.00 16.03
N ARG A 144 -10.60 17.34 15.01
CA ARG A 144 -9.83 17.99 13.93
C ARG A 144 -10.59 18.06 12.61
N TYR A 145 -11.36 17.04 12.27
CA TYR A 145 -12.01 16.91 10.96
C TYR A 145 -13.51 16.95 11.13
N GLU A 146 -14.12 18.09 10.75
CA GLU A 146 -15.57 18.26 10.74
C GLU A 146 -16.24 17.31 9.73
N PHE A 147 -15.61 17.12 8.56
CA PHE A 147 -16.15 16.31 7.48
C PHE A 147 -15.47 14.95 7.44
N ARG A 148 -16.24 13.88 7.64
CA ARG A 148 -15.71 12.51 7.77
C ARG A 148 -16.52 11.58 6.89
N TYR A 149 -15.86 10.94 5.93
CA TYR A 149 -16.51 10.13 4.91
C TYR A 149 -15.91 8.74 4.87
N TRP A 150 -16.74 7.74 5.12
CA TRP A 150 -16.36 6.33 5.09
C TRP A 150 -16.90 5.68 3.82
N GLY A 151 -16.11 4.83 3.19
CA GLY A 151 -16.55 3.90 2.15
C GLY A 151 -17.50 2.86 2.75
N ASP A 152 -18.20 2.13 1.87
CA ASP A 152 -19.15 1.12 2.34
C ASP A 152 -18.45 -0.14 2.85
N HIS A 153 -18.91 -0.64 3.99
CA HIS A 153 -18.38 -1.83 4.64
C HIS A 153 -19.34 -3.00 4.46
N SER A 154 -19.54 -3.44 3.21
CA SER A 154 -20.41 -4.58 2.90
C SER A 154 -19.90 -5.91 3.49
N LYS A 155 -18.56 -6.07 3.61
CA LYS A 155 -17.92 -7.24 4.23
C LYS A 155 -17.18 -6.83 5.51
N LYS A 156 -17.66 -7.28 6.66
CA LYS A 156 -17.04 -7.00 7.97
C LYS A 156 -15.58 -7.48 8.00
N GLY A 157 -14.67 -6.63 8.47
CA GLY A 157 -13.26 -6.97 8.70
C GLY A 157 -12.38 -6.97 7.44
N GLN A 158 -12.93 -6.68 6.26
CA GLN A 158 -12.16 -6.61 5.01
C GLN A 158 -12.19 -5.18 4.44
N ALA A 159 -11.05 -4.76 3.85
CA ALA A 159 -10.88 -3.47 3.17
C ALA A 159 -11.32 -2.26 4.04
N GLY A 160 -11.77 -1.18 3.38
CA GLY A 160 -12.21 0.04 4.03
C GLY A 160 -11.36 1.24 3.67
N THR A 161 -11.99 2.27 3.14
CA THR A 161 -11.36 3.57 2.88
C THR A 161 -12.15 4.64 3.60
N ALA A 162 -11.48 5.59 4.23
CA ALA A 162 -12.08 6.76 4.82
C ALA A 162 -11.29 8.02 4.46
N ILE A 163 -12.00 9.14 4.31
CA ILE A 163 -11.39 10.46 4.10
C ILE A 163 -11.94 11.40 5.18
N PHE A 164 -11.02 12.00 5.93
CA PHE A 164 -11.28 13.00 6.96
C PHE A 164 -10.79 14.35 6.44
N SER A 165 -11.65 15.36 6.45
CA SER A 165 -11.38 16.66 5.83
C SER A 165 -11.79 17.80 6.75
N LYS A 166 -10.91 18.81 6.83
CA LYS A 166 -11.21 20.13 7.43
C LYS A 166 -12.04 20.99 6.47
N ILE A 167 -12.03 20.65 5.18
CA ILE A 167 -12.65 21.39 4.09
C ILE A 167 -13.93 20.67 3.64
N LYS A 168 -15.03 21.40 3.51
CA LYS A 168 -16.31 20.83 3.06
C LYS A 168 -16.26 20.52 1.56
N PRO A 169 -16.49 19.27 1.14
CA PRO A 169 -16.66 18.96 -0.28
C PRO A 169 -18.04 19.39 -0.78
N LEU A 170 -18.14 19.66 -2.08
CA LEU A 170 -19.38 19.90 -2.79
C LEU A 170 -20.22 18.61 -2.92
N ASN A 171 -19.54 17.49 -3.16
CA ASN A 171 -20.18 16.19 -3.34
C ASN A 171 -19.25 15.06 -2.89
N VAL A 172 -19.84 13.91 -2.56
CA VAL A 172 -19.12 12.72 -2.12
C VAL A 172 -19.66 11.50 -2.85
N THR A 173 -18.80 10.77 -3.54
CA THR A 173 -19.16 9.50 -4.19
C THR A 173 -18.33 8.36 -3.62
N ARG A 174 -18.92 7.16 -3.59
CA ARG A 174 -18.27 5.92 -3.13
C ARG A 174 -18.24 4.95 -4.29
N GLY A 175 -17.08 4.35 -4.53
CA GLY A 175 -16.91 3.47 -5.68
C GLY A 175 -17.08 4.17 -7.03
N PHE A 176 -16.99 3.40 -8.10
CA PHE A 176 -17.24 3.83 -9.47
C PHE A 176 -18.46 3.10 -10.05
N GLN A 177 -19.00 3.63 -11.15
CA GLN A 177 -20.13 3.02 -11.83
C GLN A 177 -19.78 1.61 -12.28
N ALA A 178 -20.69 0.65 -12.04
CA ALA A 178 -20.51 -0.73 -12.46
C ALA A 178 -20.18 -0.85 -13.97
N SER A 179 -19.33 -1.81 -14.29
CA SER A 179 -19.04 -2.25 -15.65
C SER A 179 -19.58 -3.67 -15.86
N GLU A 180 -19.40 -4.22 -17.06
CA GLU A 180 -19.72 -5.62 -17.34
C GLU A 180 -18.88 -6.60 -16.50
N GLU A 181 -17.70 -6.17 -16.05
CA GLU A 181 -16.72 -7.00 -15.36
C GLU A 181 -16.62 -6.71 -13.85
N VAL A 182 -17.08 -5.55 -13.39
CA VAL A 182 -16.95 -5.09 -12.00
C VAL A 182 -18.26 -4.49 -11.51
N SER A 183 -18.79 -5.03 -10.42
CA SER A 183 -19.97 -4.47 -9.75
C SER A 183 -19.62 -3.22 -8.93
N ALA A 184 -20.59 -2.31 -8.76
CA ALA A 184 -20.39 -1.11 -7.94
C ALA A 184 -19.96 -1.47 -6.50
N ALA A 185 -20.58 -2.48 -5.90
CA ALA A 185 -20.32 -2.96 -4.54
C ALA A 185 -18.87 -3.41 -4.31
N GLU A 186 -18.16 -3.86 -5.34
CA GLU A 186 -16.74 -4.22 -5.24
C GLU A 186 -15.85 -2.99 -5.02
N SER A 187 -16.34 -1.80 -5.37
CA SER A 187 -15.60 -0.54 -5.31
C SER A 187 -15.97 0.38 -4.16
N GLU A 188 -17.20 0.30 -3.66
CA GLU A 188 -17.72 1.20 -2.63
C GLU A 188 -16.93 1.17 -1.31
N GLY A 189 -16.37 0.01 -0.94
CA GLY A 189 -15.52 -0.15 0.25
C GLY A 189 -14.03 0.10 0.03
N ARG A 190 -13.65 0.43 -1.19
CA ARG A 190 -12.26 0.62 -1.62
C ARG A 190 -11.98 2.05 -2.06
N MET A 191 -13.01 2.84 -2.35
CA MET A 191 -12.81 4.17 -2.89
C MET A 191 -13.82 5.17 -2.35
N VAL A 192 -13.32 6.34 -1.98
CA VAL A 192 -14.12 7.53 -1.67
C VAL A 192 -13.59 8.68 -2.51
N THR A 193 -14.48 9.40 -3.17
CA THR A 193 -14.15 10.59 -3.95
C THR A 193 -14.83 11.80 -3.33
N LEU A 194 -14.05 12.82 -3.01
CA LEU A 194 -14.54 14.14 -2.62
C LEU A 194 -14.42 15.09 -3.81
N GLU A 195 -15.53 15.73 -4.16
CA GLU A 195 -15.53 16.81 -5.14
C GLU A 195 -15.37 18.15 -4.43
N PHE A 196 -14.38 18.93 -4.83
CA PHE A 196 -14.22 20.32 -4.44
C PHE A 196 -14.49 21.24 -5.63
N GLU A 197 -14.32 22.54 -5.44
CA GLU A 197 -14.63 23.53 -6.47
C GLU A 197 -13.70 23.37 -7.68
N ASN A 198 -12.40 23.14 -7.45
CA ASN A 198 -11.36 23.17 -8.48
C ASN A 198 -10.76 21.79 -8.81
N SER A 199 -11.11 20.74 -8.06
CA SER A 199 -10.48 19.43 -8.16
C SER A 199 -11.35 18.32 -7.53
N TYR A 200 -11.01 17.08 -7.86
CA TYR A 200 -11.46 15.89 -7.14
C TYR A 200 -10.31 15.34 -6.30
N LEU A 201 -10.60 14.89 -5.08
CA LEU A 201 -9.72 14.03 -4.30
C LEU A 201 -10.28 12.61 -4.29
N VAL A 202 -9.49 11.64 -4.74
CA VAL A 202 -9.85 10.22 -4.79
C VAL A 202 -8.93 9.45 -3.85
N GLY A 203 -9.48 8.91 -2.77
CA GLY A 203 -8.79 7.98 -1.88
C GLY A 203 -9.10 6.54 -2.25
N THR A 204 -8.08 5.70 -2.50
CA THR A 204 -8.29 4.33 -3.01
C THR A 204 -7.45 3.28 -2.28
N TYR A 205 -8.08 2.13 -2.01
CA TYR A 205 -7.45 0.86 -1.65
C TYR A 205 -7.66 -0.17 -2.76
N VAL A 206 -6.74 -0.22 -3.72
CA VAL A 206 -6.85 -1.06 -4.90
C VAL A 206 -6.81 -2.54 -4.51
N PRO A 207 -7.61 -3.43 -5.13
CA PRO A 207 -7.54 -4.87 -4.90
C PRO A 207 -6.11 -5.42 -5.06
N ASN A 208 -5.71 -6.31 -4.15
CA ASN A 208 -4.48 -7.08 -4.28
C ASN A 208 -4.74 -8.34 -5.12
N ALA A 209 -3.81 -8.69 -6.03
CA ALA A 209 -3.91 -9.88 -6.88
C ALA A 209 -3.82 -11.21 -6.09
N GLY A 210 -3.49 -11.15 -4.81
CA GLY A 210 -3.51 -12.28 -3.88
C GLY A 210 -2.30 -13.21 -4.01
N ALA A 211 -2.11 -14.05 -3.00
CA ALA A 211 -1.11 -15.11 -3.03
C ALA A 211 -1.36 -16.04 -4.22
N GLY A 212 -0.29 -16.35 -4.97
CA GLY A 212 -0.39 -17.15 -6.19
C GLY A 212 -1.15 -16.47 -7.34
N LEU A 213 -1.33 -15.15 -7.29
CA LEU A 213 -2.03 -14.35 -8.31
C LEU A 213 -3.51 -14.77 -8.52
N LYS A 214 -4.12 -15.34 -7.49
CA LYS A 214 -5.49 -15.90 -7.55
C LYS A 214 -6.57 -14.88 -7.92
N ASN A 215 -6.34 -13.60 -7.64
CA ASN A 215 -7.28 -12.51 -7.89
C ASN A 215 -6.81 -11.56 -9.01
N LEU A 216 -5.85 -11.99 -9.85
CA LEU A 216 -5.25 -11.11 -10.86
C LEU A 216 -6.29 -10.62 -11.87
N LYS A 217 -7.20 -11.51 -12.30
CA LYS A 217 -8.25 -11.18 -13.28
C LYS A 217 -9.20 -10.11 -12.74
N GLU A 218 -9.63 -10.23 -11.49
CA GLU A 218 -10.47 -9.22 -10.84
C GLU A 218 -9.74 -7.88 -10.74
N LYS A 219 -8.44 -7.90 -10.45
CA LYS A 219 -7.62 -6.68 -10.41
C LYS A 219 -7.46 -6.03 -11.79
N GLU A 220 -7.29 -6.81 -12.85
CA GLU A 220 -7.23 -6.28 -14.22
C GLU A 220 -8.54 -5.61 -14.62
N ALA A 221 -9.68 -6.25 -14.32
CA ALA A 221 -11.01 -5.69 -14.54
C ALA A 221 -11.22 -4.40 -13.74
N TRP A 222 -10.82 -4.39 -12.47
CA TRP A 222 -10.81 -3.20 -11.63
C TRP A 222 -9.99 -2.07 -12.25
N ASN A 223 -8.77 -2.36 -12.71
CA ASN A 223 -7.87 -1.36 -13.25
C ASN A 223 -8.45 -0.68 -14.50
N ARG A 224 -9.08 -1.44 -15.40
CA ARG A 224 -9.77 -0.90 -16.59
C ARG A 224 -10.96 -0.01 -16.22
N ALA A 225 -11.81 -0.48 -15.30
CA ALA A 225 -12.98 0.29 -14.86
C ALA A 225 -12.57 1.59 -14.14
N PHE A 226 -11.53 1.50 -13.30
CA PHE A 226 -11.01 2.64 -12.57
C PHE A 226 -10.28 3.65 -13.47
N GLU A 227 -9.54 3.19 -14.49
CA GLU A 227 -8.97 4.08 -15.51
C GLU A 227 -10.08 4.93 -16.15
N LYS A 228 -11.15 4.30 -16.66
CA LYS A 228 -12.28 5.01 -17.25
C LYS A 228 -12.86 6.05 -16.28
N HIS A 229 -13.06 5.67 -15.02
CA HIS A 229 -13.57 6.58 -13.99
C HIS A 229 -12.65 7.79 -13.76
N LEU A 230 -11.33 7.59 -13.65
CA LEU A 230 -10.36 8.68 -13.52
C LEU A 230 -10.42 9.64 -14.70
N ARG A 231 -10.57 9.12 -15.93
CA ARG A 231 -10.68 9.96 -17.14
C ARG A 231 -11.95 10.79 -17.15
N GLU A 232 -13.08 10.24 -16.71
CA GLU A 232 -14.35 10.97 -16.60
C GLU A 232 -14.31 12.09 -15.56
N LEU A 233 -13.62 11.87 -14.43
CA LEU A 233 -13.38 12.91 -13.43
C LEU A 233 -12.44 13.98 -13.97
N ASP A 234 -11.29 13.55 -14.51
CA ASP A 234 -10.25 14.46 -15.01
C ASP A 234 -10.72 15.29 -16.21
N ALA A 235 -11.69 14.82 -16.99
CA ALA A 235 -12.31 15.62 -18.05
C ALA A 235 -13.10 16.83 -17.50
N LYS A 236 -13.53 16.80 -16.23
CA LYS A 236 -14.33 17.85 -15.59
C LYS A 236 -13.47 18.78 -14.73
N LYS A 237 -12.67 18.20 -13.83
CA LYS A 237 -11.79 18.93 -12.90
C LYS A 237 -10.52 18.11 -12.66
N PRO A 238 -9.36 18.75 -12.42
CA PRO A 238 -8.15 18.03 -12.04
C PRO A 238 -8.38 17.05 -10.89
N VAL A 239 -7.67 15.93 -10.91
CA VAL A 239 -7.76 14.84 -9.94
C VAL A 239 -6.49 14.79 -9.11
N ILE A 240 -6.66 14.62 -7.80
CA ILE A 240 -5.65 14.17 -6.85
C ILE A 240 -6.08 12.78 -6.41
N TRP A 241 -5.30 11.76 -6.74
CA TRP A 241 -5.56 10.37 -6.43
C TRP A 241 -4.49 9.85 -5.47
N CYS A 242 -4.90 9.25 -4.34
CA CYS A 242 -3.96 8.76 -3.34
C CYS A 242 -4.45 7.52 -2.61
N GLY A 243 -3.52 6.85 -1.92
CA GLY A 243 -3.77 5.63 -1.14
C GLY A 243 -2.86 4.48 -1.55
N ASP A 244 -3.26 3.26 -1.19
CA ASP A 244 -2.53 2.02 -1.52
C ASP A 244 -3.06 1.46 -2.84
N LEU A 245 -2.20 1.52 -3.85
CA LEU A 245 -2.52 1.14 -5.21
C LEU A 245 -2.12 -0.30 -5.53
N ASN A 246 -1.50 -0.99 -4.57
CA ASN A 246 -1.07 -2.37 -4.68
C ASN A 246 -0.25 -2.67 -5.95
N VAL A 247 0.55 -1.72 -6.45
CA VAL A 247 1.35 -1.90 -7.67
C VAL A 247 2.76 -1.36 -7.49
N ILE A 248 3.72 -1.99 -8.15
CA ILE A 248 5.15 -1.70 -8.12
C ILE A 248 5.58 -1.39 -9.56
N PRO A 249 5.55 -0.12 -9.98
CA PRO A 249 5.71 0.25 -11.38
C PRO A 249 7.12 -0.01 -11.93
N THR A 250 8.15 0.13 -11.10
CA THR A 250 9.55 0.04 -11.54
C THR A 250 10.42 -0.80 -10.59
N PRO A 251 11.60 -1.28 -11.05
CA PRO A 251 12.57 -1.94 -10.19
C PRO A 251 13.05 -1.10 -8.99
N LEU A 252 12.96 0.22 -9.08
CA LEU A 252 13.35 1.13 -8.01
C LEU A 252 12.32 1.15 -6.86
N ASP A 253 11.11 0.66 -7.12
CA ASP A 253 9.98 0.65 -6.18
C ASP A 253 9.95 -0.61 -5.30
N ILE A 254 10.90 -1.54 -5.43
CA ILE A 254 10.92 -2.79 -4.65
C ILE A 254 12.34 -3.29 -4.43
N ARG A 255 12.60 -3.78 -3.21
CA ARG A 255 13.79 -4.59 -2.97
C ARG A 255 13.62 -6.00 -3.55
N ASN A 256 14.64 -6.47 -4.26
CA ASN A 256 14.67 -7.80 -4.92
C ASN A 256 13.71 -7.93 -6.12
N TRP A 257 13.64 -6.93 -7.00
CA TRP A 257 12.83 -6.96 -8.24
C TRP A 257 12.85 -8.31 -8.98
N LYS A 258 14.04 -8.84 -9.31
CA LYS A 258 14.19 -10.05 -10.15
C LYS A 258 13.50 -11.30 -9.58
N THR A 259 13.37 -11.43 -8.27
CA THR A 259 12.71 -12.59 -7.64
C THR A 259 11.21 -12.40 -7.50
N ASN A 260 10.71 -11.17 -7.58
CA ASN A 260 9.30 -10.82 -7.39
C ASN A 260 8.56 -10.57 -8.71
N TYR A 261 9.26 -10.06 -9.73
CA TYR A 261 8.71 -9.74 -11.04
C TYR A 261 8.00 -10.94 -11.67
N ASN A 262 6.74 -10.72 -12.09
CA ASN A 262 5.81 -11.73 -12.63
C ASN A 262 5.56 -12.95 -11.72
N LYS A 263 5.81 -12.82 -10.41
CA LYS A 263 5.62 -13.90 -9.43
C LYS A 263 4.86 -13.46 -8.19
N SER A 264 5.00 -12.21 -7.81
CA SER A 264 4.38 -11.64 -6.62
C SER A 264 3.27 -10.66 -7.01
N PRO A 265 2.16 -10.63 -6.25
CA PRO A 265 1.12 -9.63 -6.44
C PRO A 265 1.71 -8.22 -6.30
N GLY A 266 1.26 -7.30 -7.15
CA GLY A 266 1.77 -5.95 -7.28
C GLY A 266 2.94 -5.79 -8.25
N CYS A 267 3.59 -6.87 -8.67
CA CYS A 267 4.81 -6.83 -9.49
C CYS A 267 4.68 -7.64 -10.80
N THR A 268 3.46 -7.83 -11.30
CA THR A 268 3.19 -8.49 -12.60
C THR A 268 3.08 -7.47 -13.74
N ASP A 269 3.35 -7.90 -14.98
CA ASP A 269 3.18 -7.06 -16.16
C ASP A 269 1.76 -6.51 -16.26
N ALA A 270 0.74 -7.33 -16.02
CA ALA A 270 -0.66 -6.91 -16.05
C ALA A 270 -0.97 -5.77 -15.05
N GLU A 271 -0.39 -5.82 -13.84
CA GLU A 271 -0.55 -4.77 -12.84
C GLU A 271 0.20 -3.50 -13.22
N ILE A 272 1.45 -3.66 -13.68
CA ILE A 272 2.31 -2.55 -14.12
C ILE A 272 1.68 -1.82 -15.31
N ASP A 273 1.21 -2.56 -16.31
CA ASP A 273 0.62 -1.99 -17.52
C ASP A 273 -0.75 -1.38 -17.25
N GLY A 274 -1.55 -1.96 -16.34
CA GLY A 274 -2.78 -1.34 -15.86
C GLY A 274 -2.53 0.02 -15.20
N PHE A 275 -1.50 0.12 -14.35
CA PHE A 275 -1.11 1.41 -13.75
C PHE A 275 -0.58 2.40 -14.80
N LYS A 276 0.23 1.95 -15.77
CA LYS A 276 0.68 2.81 -16.87
C LYS A 276 -0.46 3.35 -17.71
N ALA A 277 -1.50 2.56 -17.98
CA ALA A 277 -2.69 3.01 -18.71
C ALA A 277 -3.50 4.04 -17.89
N GLN A 278 -3.57 3.89 -16.57
CA GLN A 278 -4.16 4.88 -15.67
C GLN A 278 -3.39 6.21 -15.66
N LEU A 279 -2.06 6.18 -15.79
CA LEU A 279 -1.26 7.41 -15.88
C LEU A 279 -1.28 8.02 -17.29
N ASN A 280 -1.20 7.19 -18.32
CA ASN A 280 -1.00 7.63 -19.70
C ASN A 280 -2.26 7.34 -20.54
N PRO A 281 -3.01 8.37 -20.95
CA PRO A 281 -4.16 8.17 -21.80
C PRO A 281 -3.72 7.71 -23.21
N PRO A 282 -4.61 7.05 -23.97
CA PRO A 282 -4.31 6.64 -25.34
C PRO A 282 -3.86 7.81 -26.21
N GLU A 283 -2.89 7.55 -27.10
CA GLU A 283 -2.41 8.54 -28.07
C GLU A 283 -3.57 9.06 -28.93
N GLY A 284 -3.64 10.38 -29.10
CA GLY A 284 -4.72 11.05 -29.84
C GLY A 284 -6.03 11.24 -29.08
N SER A 285 -6.14 10.77 -27.84
CA SER A 285 -7.29 11.12 -26.99
C SER A 285 -7.21 12.56 -26.45
N SER A 286 -8.36 13.12 -26.03
CA SER A 286 -8.43 14.45 -25.42
C SER A 286 -8.07 14.48 -23.93
N HIS A 287 -7.79 13.32 -23.33
CA HIS A 287 -7.45 13.20 -21.93
C HIS A 287 -5.98 13.59 -21.67
N GLN A 288 -5.72 14.07 -20.45
CA GLN A 288 -4.37 14.45 -20.02
C GLN A 288 -3.73 13.33 -19.20
N ARG A 289 -2.40 13.40 -19.05
CA ARG A 289 -1.66 12.49 -18.19
C ARG A 289 -1.95 12.76 -16.71
N LEU A 290 -1.81 11.70 -15.93
CA LEU A 290 -1.63 11.77 -14.49
C LEU A 290 -0.16 11.48 -14.17
N VAL A 291 0.32 12.03 -13.06
CA VAL A 291 1.73 12.01 -12.67
C VAL A 291 1.85 11.41 -11.29
N ASP A 292 2.65 10.34 -11.15
CA ASP A 292 3.15 9.85 -9.85
C ASP A 292 4.14 10.88 -9.30
N VAL A 293 3.67 11.71 -8.38
CA VAL A 293 4.39 12.91 -7.93
C VAL A 293 5.72 12.56 -7.28
N TRP A 294 5.76 11.50 -6.48
CA TRP A 294 6.98 11.12 -5.76
C TRP A 294 8.07 10.66 -6.73
N ARG A 295 7.70 9.82 -7.72
CA ARG A 295 8.65 9.34 -8.73
C ARG A 295 9.10 10.43 -9.70
N GLU A 296 8.20 11.33 -10.10
CA GLU A 296 8.54 12.49 -10.95
C GLU A 296 9.64 13.36 -10.32
N ARG A 297 9.55 13.59 -9.00
CA ARG A 297 10.55 14.37 -8.24
C ARG A 297 11.81 13.58 -7.91
N ASN A 298 11.70 12.26 -7.82
CA ASN A 298 12.79 11.36 -7.39
C ASN A 298 12.99 10.24 -8.42
N PRO A 299 13.35 10.56 -9.68
CA PRO A 299 13.33 9.59 -10.78
C PRO A 299 14.30 8.42 -10.56
N GLU A 300 15.42 8.66 -9.88
CA GLU A 300 16.52 7.68 -9.75
C GLU A 300 16.64 7.07 -8.34
N LEU A 301 15.87 7.54 -7.36
CA LEU A 301 16.01 7.07 -5.98
C LEU A 301 15.43 5.66 -5.79
N GLU A 302 16.24 4.77 -5.22
CA GLU A 302 15.87 3.43 -4.75
C GLU A 302 15.82 3.41 -3.22
N GLY A 303 15.03 2.50 -2.64
CA GLY A 303 15.03 2.24 -1.20
C GLY A 303 13.91 2.95 -0.44
N HIS A 304 13.26 3.93 -1.08
CA HIS A 304 12.17 4.71 -0.50
C HIS A 304 10.85 3.95 -0.66
N TYR A 305 10.67 2.98 0.21
CA TYR A 305 9.51 2.11 0.25
C TYR A 305 8.44 2.65 1.19
N THR A 306 7.19 2.26 0.96
CA THR A 306 6.05 2.64 1.79
C THR A 306 5.48 1.45 2.52
N TYR A 307 5.82 0.22 2.12
CA TYR A 307 5.42 -1.04 2.75
C TYR A 307 6.65 -1.88 3.12
N MET A 308 6.67 -2.40 4.35
CA MET A 308 7.65 -3.39 4.81
C MET A 308 6.95 -4.48 5.62
N SER A 309 7.15 -5.75 5.28
CA SER A 309 6.52 -6.82 6.08
C SER A 309 7.06 -6.85 7.52
N TYR A 310 6.17 -6.99 8.50
CA TYR A 310 6.58 -7.34 9.87
C TYR A 310 7.22 -8.73 9.96
N LYS A 311 6.90 -9.62 9.02
CA LYS A 311 7.54 -10.93 8.94
C LYS A 311 8.99 -10.75 8.50
N PHE A 312 9.88 -11.58 9.02
CA PHE A 312 11.31 -11.59 8.65
C PHE A 312 12.06 -10.28 8.92
N ASP A 313 11.48 -9.37 9.71
CA ASP A 313 12.05 -8.07 10.06
C ASP A 313 12.49 -7.26 8.84
N CYS A 314 11.64 -7.20 7.81
CA CYS A 314 11.99 -6.58 6.53
C CYS A 314 12.43 -5.11 6.65
N ARG A 315 11.85 -4.35 7.59
CA ARG A 315 12.25 -2.95 7.86
C ARG A 315 13.73 -2.83 8.24
N THR A 316 14.22 -3.63 9.19
CA THR A 316 15.62 -3.57 9.64
C THR A 316 16.59 -4.02 8.55
N LYS A 317 16.12 -4.89 7.66
CA LYS A 317 16.88 -5.40 6.50
C LYS A 317 16.81 -4.49 5.27
N GLY A 318 16.07 -3.38 5.29
CA GLY A 318 15.89 -2.52 4.10
C GLY A 318 15.16 -3.22 2.94
N ILE A 319 14.28 -4.16 3.26
CA ILE A 319 13.43 -4.88 2.31
C ILE A 319 12.04 -4.26 2.35
N GLY A 320 11.60 -3.64 1.26
CA GLY A 320 10.29 -3.00 1.19
C GLY A 320 9.86 -2.71 -0.23
N TRP A 321 8.58 -2.36 -0.36
CA TRP A 321 7.89 -2.07 -1.62
C TRP A 321 7.27 -0.66 -1.53
N ARG A 322 7.22 0.11 -2.62
CA ARG A 322 6.47 1.37 -2.71
C ARG A 322 5.12 1.07 -3.36
N LEU A 323 4.08 1.04 -2.53
CA LEU A 323 2.71 0.68 -2.90
C LEU A 323 1.73 1.83 -2.72
N ASP A 324 2.13 2.87 -2.00
CA ASP A 324 1.30 4.02 -1.66
C ASP A 324 1.75 5.23 -2.47
N PHE A 325 0.78 6.00 -2.97
CA PHE A 325 1.04 7.05 -3.96
C PHE A 325 0.24 8.31 -3.69
N HIS A 326 0.78 9.43 -4.16
CA HIS A 326 0.00 10.58 -4.60
C HIS A 326 0.22 10.74 -6.10
N VAL A 327 -0.86 10.56 -6.85
CA VAL A 327 -0.94 10.75 -8.29
C VAL A 327 -1.81 11.98 -8.54
N VAL A 328 -1.36 12.91 -9.39
CA VAL A 328 -2.14 14.11 -9.70
C VAL A 328 -2.30 14.29 -11.19
N SER A 329 -3.34 14.98 -11.64
CA SER A 329 -3.39 15.46 -13.02
C SER A 329 -2.17 16.31 -13.32
N GLU A 330 -1.57 16.12 -14.51
CA GLU A 330 -0.35 16.84 -14.90
C GLU A 330 -0.50 18.37 -14.75
N ARG A 331 -1.70 18.91 -15.03
CA ARG A 331 -2.03 20.32 -14.84
C ARG A 331 -2.05 20.83 -13.38
N LEU A 332 -1.94 19.95 -12.38
CA LEU A 332 -1.72 20.32 -10.98
C LEU A 332 -0.25 20.31 -10.57
N MET A 333 0.67 19.77 -11.38
CA MET A 333 2.06 19.58 -10.96
C MET A 333 2.77 20.89 -10.59
N SER A 334 2.45 21.99 -11.27
CA SER A 334 2.99 23.33 -10.95
C SER A 334 2.56 23.87 -9.57
N ARG A 335 1.45 23.35 -9.04
CA ARG A 335 0.91 23.71 -7.72
C ARG A 335 1.45 22.81 -6.61
N VAL A 336 2.02 21.66 -6.93
CA VAL A 336 2.60 20.76 -5.92
C VAL A 336 3.83 21.42 -5.31
N LYS A 337 3.87 21.54 -3.98
CA LYS A 337 5.00 22.11 -3.23
C LYS A 337 5.86 21.03 -2.60
N ALA A 338 5.26 19.98 -2.04
CA ALA A 338 5.96 18.84 -1.45
C ALA A 338 5.26 17.53 -1.75
N CYS A 339 6.02 16.43 -1.78
CA CYS A 339 5.50 15.06 -1.80
C CYS A 339 6.50 14.14 -1.09
N GLU A 340 6.18 13.73 0.14
CA GLU A 340 7.12 13.07 1.04
C GLU A 340 6.59 11.75 1.59
N ILE A 341 7.50 10.79 1.79
CA ILE A 341 7.24 9.54 2.52
C ILE A 341 7.70 9.75 3.96
N ARG A 342 6.80 9.59 4.92
CA ARG A 342 7.07 9.86 6.34
C ARG A 342 7.77 8.68 7.00
N HIS A 343 9.04 8.45 6.63
CA HIS A 343 9.86 7.31 7.05
C HIS A 343 9.97 7.12 8.57
N ALA A 344 9.90 8.19 9.36
CA ALA A 344 9.94 8.12 10.82
C ALA A 344 8.64 7.55 11.44
N ILE A 345 7.54 7.49 10.69
CA ILE A 345 6.22 7.05 11.17
C ILE A 345 6.05 5.56 10.89
N TRP A 346 6.91 4.75 11.51
CA TRP A 346 6.88 3.29 11.36
C TRP A 346 6.16 2.62 12.52
N GLY A 347 5.63 1.41 12.28
CA GLY A 347 5.28 0.45 13.33
C GLY A 347 3.83 0.42 13.78
N ALA A 348 3.04 1.49 13.55
CA ALA A 348 1.60 1.41 13.76
C ALA A 348 0.88 0.63 12.63
N SER A 349 1.42 0.71 11.41
CA SER A 349 1.03 -0.05 10.23
C SER A 349 2.29 -0.64 9.57
N ASP A 350 2.16 -1.71 8.80
CA ASP A 350 3.22 -2.18 7.91
C ASP A 350 3.42 -1.25 6.69
N HIS A 351 2.59 -0.22 6.57
CA HIS A 351 2.77 0.90 5.67
C HIS A 351 3.22 2.19 6.38
N LEU A 352 3.83 3.09 5.61
CA LEU A 352 4.20 4.45 6.00
C LEU A 352 3.18 5.46 5.44
N PRO A 353 2.94 6.58 6.15
CA PRO A 353 2.15 7.68 5.60
C PRO A 353 2.91 8.41 4.50
N LEU A 354 2.15 8.95 3.54
CA LEU A 354 2.62 9.93 2.57
C LEU A 354 1.97 11.28 2.83
N VAL A 355 2.64 12.34 2.40
CA VAL A 355 2.16 13.71 2.46
C VAL A 355 2.34 14.36 1.09
N LEU A 356 1.34 15.14 0.68
CA LEU A 356 1.35 15.98 -0.51
C LEU A 356 0.88 17.38 -0.11
N ASP A 357 1.66 18.40 -0.47
CA ASP A 357 1.26 19.79 -0.31
C ASP A 357 0.93 20.38 -1.68
N VAL A 358 -0.27 20.95 -1.83
CA VAL A 358 -0.77 21.54 -3.08
C VAL A 358 -1.22 22.98 -2.82
N GLU A 359 -0.60 23.93 -3.51
CA GLU A 359 -0.91 25.35 -3.38
C GLU A 359 -2.27 25.69 -4.01
N GLY A 360 -3.01 26.58 -3.38
CA GLY A 360 -4.30 27.10 -3.86
C GLY A 360 -5.50 26.25 -3.46
N PRO A 361 -6.72 26.72 -3.77
CA PRO A 361 -7.96 26.05 -3.39
C PRO A 361 -8.12 24.70 -4.08
N LEU A 362 -8.75 23.76 -3.39
CA LEU A 362 -9.16 22.48 -3.97
C LEU A 362 -10.40 22.60 -4.82
#